data_AF-A0A9D7W704-F1
#
_entry.id   AF-A0A9D7W704-F1
#
_cell.length_a   1.000
_cell.length_b   1.000
_cell.length_c   1.000
_cell.angle_alpha   90.00
_cell.angle_beta   90.00
_cell.angle_gamma   90.00
#
_symmetry.space_group_name_H-M   'P 1'
#
loop_
_entity.id
_entity.type
_entity.pdbx_description
1 polymer ?
#
loop_
_entity_poly.entity_id
_entity_poly.type
_entity_poly.pdbx_seq_one_letter_code
_entity_poly.pdbx_strand_id
1 'polypeptide(L)'
;MKKSFVPLRRRYLLAGFILIFVGGYIVGSVVPGQNVPPKRFPVIHAMTSQADDSFAACTVPLATGLEGFFILDFLTGDLSGGVINPVTSTFGASFRHNVLNDLGFQPGQAKNPKFLLVAGQIDMRRGRTPMAPAVLYVTDCASGATAAYGIPFSNQRGAAGGVAVPLVLLDVAQPRGGENQ
;
A
#
# COMPACT_ATOMS: atom_id res chain seq x y z
N MET A 1 36.55 45.29 -58.60
CA MET A 1 35.41 45.23 -57.66
C MET A 1 34.17 44.76 -58.42
N LYS A 2 33.93 43.43 -58.53
CA LYS A 2 32.79 42.87 -59.26
C LYS A 2 31.56 42.80 -58.34
N LYS A 3 30.54 43.64 -58.58
CA LYS A 3 29.23 43.52 -57.90
C LYS A 3 28.52 42.27 -58.44
N SER A 4 28.44 41.23 -57.61
CA SER A 4 27.66 40.03 -57.89
C SER A 4 26.16 40.38 -57.89
N PHE A 5 25.55 40.42 -59.07
CA PHE A 5 24.10 40.55 -59.22
C PHE A 5 23.47 39.16 -59.00
N VAL A 6 22.95 38.95 -57.79
CA VAL A 6 22.11 37.78 -57.49
C VAL A 6 20.79 37.94 -58.25
N PRO A 7 20.37 36.96 -59.09
CA PRO A 7 19.16 37.07 -59.90
C PRO A 7 17.92 37.21 -59.02
N LEU A 8 16.97 38.05 -59.44
CA LEU A 8 15.79 38.45 -58.66
C LEU A 8 14.98 37.26 -58.12
N ARG A 9 14.86 36.17 -58.90
CA ARG A 9 14.21 34.90 -58.50
C ARG A 9 14.89 34.22 -57.29
N ARG A 10 16.22 34.33 -57.17
CA ARG A 10 17.00 33.75 -56.06
C ARG A 10 16.84 34.54 -54.76
N ARG A 11 16.57 35.86 -54.85
CA ARG A 11 16.25 36.70 -53.69
C ARG A 11 14.89 36.33 -53.07
N TYR A 12 13.87 36.07 -53.90
CA TYR A 12 12.54 35.66 -53.42
C TYR A 12 12.56 34.27 -52.76
N LEU A 13 13.33 33.32 -53.30
CA LEU A 13 13.48 32.00 -52.68
C LEU A 13 14.17 32.07 -51.31
N LEU A 14 15.25 32.84 -51.20
CA LEU A 14 15.95 33.06 -49.91
C LEU A 14 15.04 33.75 -48.89
N ALA A 15 14.28 34.76 -49.30
CA ALA A 15 13.32 35.43 -48.43
C ALA A 15 12.21 34.47 -47.95
N GLY A 16 11.72 33.59 -48.82
CA GLY A 16 10.73 32.57 -48.47
C GLY A 16 11.25 31.57 -47.44
N PHE A 17 12.49 31.07 -47.59
CA PHE A 17 13.10 30.19 -46.60
C PHE A 17 13.29 30.86 -45.25
N ILE A 18 13.76 32.10 -45.23
CA ILE A 18 13.93 32.86 -43.97
C ILE A 18 12.58 33.02 -43.26
N LEU A 19 11.51 33.34 -43.99
CA LEU A 19 10.16 33.47 -43.41
C LEU A 19 9.64 32.16 -42.80
N ILE A 20 9.89 31.02 -43.46
CA ILE A 20 9.49 29.70 -42.95
C ILE A 20 10.27 29.36 -41.68
N PHE A 21 11.59 29.58 -41.67
CA PHE A 21 12.42 29.28 -40.50
C PHE A 21 12.11 30.20 -39.31
N VAL A 22 11.90 31.50 -39.55
CA VAL A 22 11.53 32.45 -38.50
C VAL A 22 10.13 32.17 -37.97
N GLY A 23 9.17 31.88 -38.85
CA GLY A 23 7.81 31.49 -38.46
C GLY A 23 7.80 30.19 -37.63
N GLY A 24 8.54 29.17 -38.07
CA GLY A 24 8.67 27.90 -37.34
C GLY A 24 9.33 28.06 -35.97
N TYR A 25 10.36 28.92 -35.87
CA TYR A 25 11.03 29.22 -34.60
C TYR A 25 10.10 29.94 -33.62
N ILE A 26 9.36 30.95 -34.08
CA ILE A 26 8.40 31.68 -33.23
C ILE A 26 7.30 30.75 -32.74
N VAL A 27 6.71 29.93 -33.62
CA VAL A 27 5.69 28.94 -33.23
C VAL A 27 6.26 27.91 -32.23
N GLY A 28 7.49 27.44 -32.42
CA GLY A 28 8.14 26.54 -31.46
C GLY A 28 8.42 27.16 -30.09
N SER A 29 8.71 28.47 -30.05
CA SER A 29 9.02 29.20 -28.80
C SER A 29 7.78 29.68 -28.03
N VAL A 30 6.62 29.78 -28.69
CA VAL A 30 5.38 30.38 -28.13
C VAL A 30 4.30 29.31 -27.85
N VAL A 31 4.63 28.01 -27.82
CA VAL A 31 3.73 26.98 -27.30
C VAL A 31 4.13 26.62 -25.86
N PRO A 32 3.71 27.40 -24.84
CA PRO A 32 3.80 26.99 -23.46
C PRO A 32 2.73 25.92 -23.22
N GLY A 33 3.11 24.65 -23.13
CA GLY A 33 2.12 23.62 -22.79
C GLY A 33 2.54 22.16 -22.85
N GLN A 34 3.69 21.82 -23.47
CA GLN A 34 4.04 20.41 -23.67
C GLN A 34 4.83 19.76 -22.52
N ASN A 35 5.22 20.50 -21.49
CA ASN A 35 5.93 19.95 -20.31
C ASN A 35 5.02 19.86 -19.08
N VAL A 36 3.74 19.55 -19.25
CA VAL A 36 2.94 19.12 -18.10
C VAL A 36 3.32 17.67 -17.85
N PRO A 37 4.05 17.34 -16.76
CA PRO A 37 4.30 15.94 -16.43
C PRO A 37 2.94 15.23 -16.36
N PRO A 38 2.81 14.01 -16.94
CA PRO A 38 1.53 13.31 -16.90
C PRO A 38 1.04 13.25 -15.47
N LYS A 39 -0.23 13.62 -15.23
CA LYS A 39 -0.88 13.48 -13.93
C LYS A 39 -0.72 12.03 -13.48
N ARG A 40 0.23 11.78 -12.57
CA ARG A 40 0.36 10.48 -11.92
C ARG A 40 -0.76 10.40 -10.89
N PHE A 41 -1.76 9.57 -11.17
CA PHE A 41 -2.73 9.21 -10.17
C PHE A 41 -2.03 8.43 -9.05
N PRO A 42 -2.40 8.64 -7.77
CA PRO A 42 -1.89 7.79 -6.71
C PRO A 42 -2.30 6.34 -7.00
N VAL A 43 -1.38 5.41 -6.80
CA VAL A 43 -1.72 3.98 -6.80
C VAL A 43 -2.60 3.75 -5.57
N ILE A 44 -3.86 3.42 -5.79
CA ILE A 44 -4.80 3.08 -4.73
C ILE A 44 -4.83 1.55 -4.58
N HIS A 45 -4.73 1.09 -3.33
CA HIS A 45 -4.92 -0.32 -2.99
C HIS A 45 -6.26 -0.45 -2.26
N ALA A 46 -7.10 -1.39 -2.70
CA ALA A 46 -8.34 -1.71 -2.02
C ALA A 46 -8.05 -2.75 -0.94
N MET A 47 -8.53 -2.49 0.27
CA MET A 47 -8.47 -3.44 1.38
C MET A 47 -9.85 -4.07 1.48
N THR A 48 -9.90 -5.39 1.57
CA THR A 48 -11.15 -6.13 1.69
C THR A 48 -11.14 -6.92 2.98
N SER A 49 -12.31 -7.02 3.61
CA SER A 49 -12.53 -7.83 4.81
C SER A 49 -13.82 -8.60 4.64
N GLN A 50 -13.80 -9.87 5.02
CA GLN A 50 -14.97 -10.73 5.05
C GLN A 50 -14.90 -11.63 6.28
N ALA A 51 -16.04 -11.91 6.89
CA ALA A 51 -16.15 -12.83 8.01
C ALA A 51 -17.26 -13.84 7.77
N ASP A 52 -17.08 -15.01 8.38
CA ASP A 52 -18.04 -16.08 8.53
C ASP A 52 -18.18 -16.38 10.04
N ASP A 53 -18.91 -17.43 10.39
CA ASP A 53 -19.15 -17.79 11.79
C ASP A 53 -17.90 -18.26 12.56
N SER A 54 -16.91 -18.82 11.87
CA SER A 54 -15.71 -19.39 12.50
C SER A 54 -14.43 -18.63 12.17
N PHE A 55 -14.44 -17.84 11.10
CA PHE A 55 -13.23 -17.20 10.59
C PHE A 55 -13.53 -15.78 10.10
N ALA A 56 -12.52 -14.91 10.19
CA ALA A 56 -12.50 -13.66 9.45
C ALA A 56 -11.22 -13.57 8.63
N ALA A 57 -11.30 -12.98 7.44
CA ALA A 57 -10.17 -12.77 6.56
C ALA A 57 -10.12 -11.34 6.05
N CYS A 58 -8.91 -10.87 5.75
CA CYS A 58 -8.71 -9.58 5.10
C CYS A 58 -7.48 -9.57 4.19
N THR A 59 -7.51 -8.65 3.22
CA THR A 59 -6.34 -8.33 2.39
C THR A 59 -5.68 -7.03 2.85
N VAL A 60 -4.34 -7.01 2.81
CA VAL A 60 -3.53 -5.90 3.34
C VAL A 60 -2.46 -5.49 2.34
N PRO A 61 -2.41 -4.22 1.90
CA PRO A 61 -1.34 -3.72 1.07
C PRO A 61 -0.11 -3.46 1.94
N LEU A 62 0.94 -4.27 1.75
CA LEU A 62 2.17 -4.23 2.55
C LEU A 62 3.25 -3.35 1.93
N ALA A 63 3.24 -3.24 0.61
CA ALA A 63 4.11 -2.36 -0.15
C ALA A 63 3.51 -2.17 -1.55
N THR A 64 4.14 -1.34 -2.38
CA THR A 64 3.74 -1.17 -3.77
C THR A 64 3.75 -2.51 -4.51
N GLY A 65 2.56 -2.96 -4.93
CA GLY A 65 2.40 -4.23 -5.65
C GLY A 65 2.53 -5.49 -4.79
N LEU A 66 2.57 -5.38 -3.47
CA LEU A 66 2.57 -6.52 -2.54
C LEU A 66 1.34 -6.48 -1.65
N GLU A 67 0.60 -7.58 -1.67
CA GLU A 67 -0.59 -7.80 -0.84
C GLU A 67 -0.37 -9.01 0.06
N GLY A 68 -0.72 -8.84 1.33
CA GLY A 68 -0.83 -9.91 2.31
C GLY A 68 -2.28 -10.37 2.44
N PHE A 69 -2.47 -11.66 2.67
CA PHE A 69 -3.74 -12.25 3.03
C PHE A 69 -3.66 -12.77 4.46
N PHE A 70 -4.60 -12.38 5.30
CA PHE A 70 -4.66 -12.76 6.70
C PHE A 70 -6.00 -13.39 7.04
N ILE A 71 -5.97 -14.39 7.90
CA ILE A 71 -7.13 -15.11 8.43
C ILE A 71 -7.01 -15.21 9.95
N LEU A 72 -8.14 -15.02 10.63
CA LEU A 72 -8.32 -15.18 12.06
C LEU A 72 -9.25 -16.36 12.31
N ASP A 73 -8.77 -17.37 13.01
CA ASP A 73 -9.60 -18.43 13.58
C ASP A 73 -10.23 -17.96 14.89
N PHE A 74 -11.55 -17.96 14.98
CA PHE A 74 -12.24 -17.49 16.16
C PHE A 74 -12.05 -18.44 17.35
N LEU A 75 -12.06 -19.76 17.12
CA LEU A 75 -11.99 -20.73 18.21
C LEU A 75 -10.65 -20.66 18.96
N THR A 76 -9.56 -20.54 18.21
CA THR A 76 -8.21 -20.52 18.77
C THR A 76 -7.68 -19.09 18.99
N GLY A 77 -8.31 -18.09 18.36
CA GLY A 77 -7.81 -16.72 18.22
C GLY A 77 -6.48 -16.64 17.47
N ASP A 78 -6.19 -17.62 16.63
CA ASP A 78 -4.98 -17.64 15.82
C ASP A 78 -5.16 -16.72 14.61
N LEU A 79 -4.49 -15.57 14.65
CA LEU A 79 -4.35 -14.67 13.51
C LEU A 79 -3.10 -15.08 12.74
N SER A 80 -3.29 -15.56 11.52
CA SER A 80 -2.18 -15.95 10.64
C SER A 80 -2.33 -15.35 9.25
N GLY A 81 -1.24 -15.25 8.51
CA GLY A 81 -1.30 -14.73 7.16
C GLY A 81 -0.03 -14.93 6.39
N GLY A 82 -0.07 -14.58 5.11
CA GLY A 82 1.06 -14.71 4.23
C GLY A 82 1.08 -13.65 3.14
N VAL A 83 2.27 -13.42 2.59
CA VAL A 83 2.51 -12.50 1.47
C VAL A 83 2.82 -13.31 0.23
N ILE A 84 2.11 -13.02 -0.86
CA ILE A 84 2.43 -13.62 -2.16
C ILE A 84 3.68 -12.95 -2.70
N ASN A 85 4.68 -13.74 -3.03
CA ASN A 85 5.85 -13.29 -3.75
C ASN A 85 5.48 -13.20 -5.25
N PRO A 86 5.50 -12.00 -5.87
CA PRO A 86 5.09 -11.83 -7.27
C PRO A 86 6.05 -12.49 -8.26
N VAL A 87 7.29 -12.79 -7.85
CA VAL A 87 8.28 -13.46 -8.71
C VAL A 87 8.01 -14.97 -8.75
N THR A 88 7.74 -15.59 -7.59
CA THR A 88 7.55 -17.05 -7.50
C THR A 88 6.09 -17.48 -7.55
N SER A 89 5.14 -16.54 -7.46
CA SER A 89 3.70 -16.81 -7.35
C SER A 89 3.33 -17.74 -6.19
N THR A 90 4.11 -17.71 -5.11
CA THR A 90 3.90 -18.53 -3.90
C THR A 90 3.89 -17.68 -2.64
N PHE A 91 3.31 -18.19 -1.56
CA PHE A 91 3.43 -17.56 -0.23
C PHE A 91 4.87 -17.64 0.26
N GLY A 92 5.49 -16.49 0.49
CA GLY A 92 6.89 -16.38 0.90
C GLY A 92 7.03 -16.10 2.40
N ALA A 93 6.63 -14.90 2.81
CA ALA A 93 6.63 -14.50 4.22
C ALA A 93 5.31 -14.93 4.86
N SER A 94 5.38 -15.50 6.07
CA SER A 94 4.22 -15.85 6.89
C SER A 94 4.26 -15.16 8.24
N PHE A 95 3.09 -14.89 8.79
CA PHE A 95 2.90 -14.24 10.07
C PHE A 95 1.92 -15.03 10.92
N ARG A 96 2.09 -14.99 12.24
CA ARG A 96 1.18 -15.65 13.17
C ARG A 96 1.18 -14.97 14.53
N HIS A 97 0.01 -14.81 15.15
CA HIS A 97 -0.13 -14.26 16.49
C HIS A 97 -1.42 -14.75 17.14
N ASN A 98 -1.43 -14.95 18.46
CA ASN A 98 -2.64 -15.33 19.18
C ASN A 98 -3.27 -14.09 19.82
N VAL A 99 -4.47 -13.71 19.38
CA VAL A 99 -5.14 -12.47 19.78
C VAL A 99 -5.85 -12.58 21.12
N LEU A 100 -6.13 -13.81 21.60
CA LEU A 100 -6.85 -14.01 22.86
C LEU A 100 -6.05 -13.47 24.05
N ASN A 101 -4.73 -13.63 24.00
CA ASN A 101 -3.81 -13.18 25.04
C ASN A 101 -3.84 -11.65 25.20
N ASP A 102 -3.98 -10.92 24.09
CA ASP A 102 -3.93 -9.46 24.10
C ASP A 102 -5.30 -8.83 24.40
N LEU A 103 -6.38 -9.54 24.04
CA LEU A 103 -7.77 -9.12 24.29
C LEU A 103 -8.26 -9.53 25.69
N GLY A 104 -7.40 -10.10 26.54
CA GLY A 104 -7.70 -10.38 27.95
C GLY A 104 -8.59 -11.61 28.19
N PHE A 105 -8.71 -12.52 27.21
CA PHE A 105 -9.46 -13.75 27.41
C PHE A 105 -8.75 -14.66 28.41
N GLN A 106 -9.49 -15.09 29.45
CA GLN A 106 -9.00 -16.09 30.39
C GLN A 106 -9.14 -17.50 29.80
N PRO A 107 -8.25 -18.45 30.13
CA PRO A 107 -8.37 -19.84 29.72
C PRO A 107 -9.75 -20.41 30.07
N GLY A 108 -10.50 -20.87 29.06
CA GLY A 108 -11.83 -21.48 29.22
C GLY A 108 -13.01 -20.51 29.28
N GLN A 109 -12.81 -19.19 29.22
CA GLN A 109 -13.91 -18.21 29.17
C GLN A 109 -14.47 -17.97 27.76
N ALA A 110 -13.65 -18.15 26.73
CA ALA A 110 -14.05 -17.95 25.34
C ALA A 110 -14.88 -19.14 24.83
N LYS A 111 -16.12 -19.31 25.29
CA LYS A 111 -16.93 -20.48 24.90
C LYS A 111 -17.41 -20.46 23.44
N ASN A 112 -17.35 -19.29 22.78
CA ASN A 112 -17.55 -19.06 21.34
C ASN A 112 -17.24 -17.58 21.06
N PRO A 113 -15.97 -17.15 21.05
CA PRO A 113 -15.65 -15.76 20.78
C PRO A 113 -16.02 -15.42 19.31
N LYS A 114 -16.38 -14.16 19.07
CA LYS A 114 -16.68 -13.64 17.72
C LYS A 114 -15.80 -12.42 17.52
N PHE A 115 -15.16 -12.34 16.36
CA PHE A 115 -14.22 -11.26 16.07
C PHE A 115 -14.56 -10.52 14.79
N LEU A 116 -14.13 -9.27 14.71
CA LEU A 116 -13.95 -8.56 13.45
C LEU A 116 -12.46 -8.53 13.12
N LEU A 117 -12.13 -8.71 11.84
CA LEU A 117 -10.78 -8.52 11.31
C LEU A 117 -10.84 -7.46 10.21
N VAL A 118 -10.19 -6.32 10.45
CA VAL A 118 -10.16 -5.20 9.51
C VAL A 118 -8.72 -4.75 9.34
N ALA A 119 -8.33 -4.48 8.11
CA ALA A 119 -7.02 -3.93 7.83
C ALA A 119 -7.11 -2.42 7.55
N GLY A 120 -6.07 -1.68 7.93
CA GLY A 120 -5.94 -0.25 7.68
C GLY A 120 -4.55 0.13 7.14
N GLN A 121 -4.45 1.37 6.64
CA GLN A 121 -3.18 1.98 6.22
C GLN A 121 -2.70 2.95 7.31
N ILE A 122 -1.47 2.75 7.76
CA ILE A 122 -0.82 3.66 8.70
C ILE A 122 0.68 3.68 8.45
N ASP A 123 1.25 4.87 8.28
CA ASP A 123 2.69 5.04 8.15
C ASP A 123 3.33 5.13 9.53
N MET A 124 3.95 4.02 9.98
CA MET A 124 4.58 3.94 11.30
C MET A 124 5.91 4.68 11.28
N ARG A 125 5.87 5.94 11.73
CA ARG A 125 7.04 6.79 11.83
C ARG A 125 7.86 6.42 13.07
N ARG A 126 8.87 5.55 12.86
CA ARG A 126 9.96 5.15 13.79
C ARG A 126 9.74 3.83 14.53
N GLY A 127 10.72 2.95 14.38
CA GLY A 127 10.94 1.73 15.16
C GLY A 127 12.27 1.08 14.73
N ARG A 128 12.88 0.24 15.57
CA ARG A 128 14.08 -0.55 15.19
C ARG A 128 13.74 -1.65 14.17
N THR A 129 12.48 -2.08 14.14
CA THR A 129 11.97 -3.13 13.25
C THR A 129 11.25 -2.46 12.08
N PRO A 130 11.64 -2.73 10.82
CA PRO A 130 10.88 -2.31 9.65
C PRO A 130 9.45 -2.85 9.71
N MET A 131 8.47 -1.97 9.51
CA MET A 131 7.05 -2.30 9.50
C MET A 131 6.47 -2.02 8.11
N ALA A 132 5.48 -2.82 7.72
CA ALA A 132 4.60 -2.44 6.61
C ALA A 132 3.86 -1.14 6.98
N PRO A 133 3.48 -0.30 5.99
CA PRO A 133 2.65 0.88 6.20
C PRO A 133 1.17 0.50 6.41
N ALA A 134 0.91 -0.55 7.19
CA ALA A 134 -0.38 -1.16 7.39
C ALA A 134 -0.55 -1.68 8.82
N VAL A 135 -1.81 -1.84 9.22
CA VAL A 135 -2.21 -2.31 10.54
C VAL A 135 -3.38 -3.29 10.40
N LEU A 136 -3.38 -4.31 11.25
CA LEU A 136 -4.51 -5.23 11.42
C LEU A 136 -5.23 -4.87 12.72
N TYR A 137 -6.52 -4.60 12.64
CA TYR A 137 -7.41 -4.40 13.78
C TYR A 137 -8.20 -5.67 14.02
N VAL A 138 -8.12 -6.19 15.24
CA VAL A 138 -8.93 -7.32 15.69
C VAL A 138 -9.81 -6.85 16.83
N THR A 139 -11.13 -6.93 16.63
CA THR A 139 -12.10 -6.52 17.63
C THR A 139 -12.83 -7.73 18.17
N ASP A 140 -12.84 -7.92 19.49
CA ASP A 140 -13.78 -8.82 20.13
C ASP A 140 -15.19 -8.22 20.07
N CYS A 141 -16.13 -8.90 19.41
CA CYS A 141 -17.49 -8.43 19.24
C CYS A 141 -18.27 -8.37 20.58
N ALA A 142 -17.87 -9.17 21.58
CA ALA A 142 -18.55 -9.21 22.87
C ALA A 142 -18.21 -7.98 23.72
N SER A 143 -16.93 -7.75 24.01
CA SER A 143 -16.47 -6.61 24.81
C SER A 143 -16.35 -5.31 24.02
N GLY A 144 -16.14 -5.38 22.70
CA GLY A 144 -15.77 -4.22 21.89
C GLY A 144 -14.31 -3.79 22.08
N ALA A 145 -13.48 -4.59 22.76
CA ALA A 145 -12.03 -4.37 22.80
C ALA A 145 -11.41 -4.60 21.42
N THR A 146 -10.54 -3.69 20.99
CA THR A 146 -9.86 -3.73 19.69
C THR A 146 -8.35 -3.71 19.90
N ALA A 147 -7.67 -4.78 19.49
CA ALA A 147 -6.22 -4.85 19.41
C ALA A 147 -5.75 -4.40 18.02
N ALA A 148 -4.69 -3.59 17.98
CA ALA A 148 -4.03 -3.14 16.76
C ALA A 148 -2.67 -3.83 16.61
N TYR A 149 -2.42 -4.43 15.45
CA TYR A 149 -1.20 -5.18 15.16
C TYR A 149 -0.43 -4.60 13.98
N GLY A 150 0.86 -4.37 14.17
CA GLY A 150 1.81 -4.04 13.12
C GLY A 150 2.40 -5.28 12.48
N ILE A 151 2.69 -5.17 11.18
CA ILE A 151 3.24 -6.27 10.39
C ILE A 151 4.73 -6.01 10.17
N PRO A 152 5.64 -6.76 10.83
CA PRO A 152 7.08 -6.56 10.70
C PRO A 152 7.57 -7.06 9.33
N PHE A 153 7.56 -6.18 8.35
CA PHE A 153 7.84 -6.49 6.96
C PHE A 153 8.98 -5.63 6.42
N SER A 154 9.84 -6.22 5.60
CA SER A 154 10.84 -5.48 4.83
C SER A 154 10.97 -6.07 3.44
N ASN A 155 11.07 -5.21 2.42
CA ASN A 155 11.18 -5.64 1.02
C ASN A 155 12.42 -6.50 0.76
N GLN A 156 13.50 -6.32 1.54
CA GLN A 156 14.71 -7.15 1.46
C GLN A 156 14.54 -8.55 2.09
N ARG A 157 13.60 -8.74 3.03
CA ARG A 157 13.35 -10.03 3.69
C ARG A 157 12.09 -10.73 3.17
N GLY A 158 11.42 -10.19 2.15
CA GLY A 158 10.13 -10.67 1.62
C GLY A 158 10.09 -12.10 1.06
N ALA A 159 11.11 -12.93 1.32
CA ALA A 159 11.21 -14.29 0.83
C ALA A 159 12.00 -15.23 1.77
N ALA A 160 12.12 -14.93 3.07
CA ALA A 160 12.72 -15.88 4.02
C ALA A 160 11.66 -16.92 4.45
N GLY A 161 11.46 -17.94 3.61
CA GLY A 161 10.62 -19.08 3.95
C GLY A 161 11.18 -19.86 5.14
N GLY A 162 10.31 -20.29 6.05
CA GLY A 162 10.64 -21.33 7.04
C GLY A 162 9.97 -21.15 8.42
N VAL A 163 9.78 -19.92 8.89
CA VAL A 163 9.21 -19.65 10.23
C VAL A 163 8.28 -18.44 10.19
N ALA A 164 7.07 -18.60 10.72
CA ALA A 164 6.12 -17.49 10.83
C ALA A 164 6.66 -16.42 11.80
N VAL A 165 6.65 -15.17 11.35
CA VAL A 165 7.09 -14.03 12.16
C VAL A 165 5.91 -13.55 13.02
N PRO A 166 6.09 -13.31 14.32
CA PRO A 166 5.01 -12.79 15.15
C PRO A 166 4.58 -11.40 14.69
N LEU A 167 3.27 -11.16 14.69
CA LEU A 167 2.74 -9.80 14.57
C LEU A 167 3.11 -9.00 15.82
N VAL A 168 3.23 -7.68 15.69
CA VAL A 168 3.63 -6.82 16.80
C VAL A 168 2.39 -6.13 17.32
N LEU A 169 1.99 -6.42 18.56
CA LEU A 169 0.94 -5.67 19.25
C LEU A 169 1.38 -4.21 19.38
N LEU A 170 0.57 -3.29 18.87
CA LEU A 170 0.81 -1.85 18.94
C LEU A 170 0.09 -1.24 20.13
N ASP A 171 -1.21 -1.52 20.24
CA ASP A 171 -2.08 -0.99 21.30
C ASP A 171 -3.39 -1.81 21.40
N VAL A 172 -4.09 -1.66 22.52
CA VAL A 172 -5.44 -2.20 22.74
C VAL A 172 -6.34 -1.08 23.23
N ALA A 173 -7.45 -0.86 22.52
CA ALA A 173 -8.43 0.17 22.83
C ALA A 173 -9.83 -0.41 23.05
N GLN A 174 -10.75 0.39 23.59
CA GLN A 174 -12.17 0.05 23.77
C GLN A 174 -13.08 1.05 23.02
N PRO A 175 -13.14 1.00 21.67
CA PRO A 175 -13.87 2.02 20.89
C PRO A 175 -15.39 2.02 21.12
N ARG A 176 -15.96 0.87 21.52
CA ARG A 176 -17.39 0.75 21.82
C ARG A 176 -17.79 1.39 23.16
N GLY A 177 -16.81 1.79 23.98
CA GLY A 177 -17.03 2.36 25.31
C GLY A 177 -17.59 1.34 26.30
N GLY A 178 -16.71 0.57 26.93
CA GLY A 178 -16.98 -0.16 28.17
C GLY A 178 -16.43 0.64 29.36
N GLU A 179 -17.19 0.73 30.45
CA GLU A 179 -16.80 1.46 31.67
C GLU A 179 -15.40 1.02 32.15
N ASN A 180 -14.53 1.99 32.41
CA ASN A 180 -13.40 1.77 33.30
C ASN A 180 -13.98 1.35 34.66
N GLN A 181 -13.88 0.06 35.00
CA GLN A 181 -13.97 -0.40 36.38
C GLN A 181 -12.56 -0.58 36.94
#